data_AF-A0A5C5YQH8-F1
#
_entry.id   AF-A0A5C5YQH8-F1
#
_cell.length_a   1.000
_cell.length_b   1.000
_cell.length_c   1.000
_cell.angle_alpha   90.00
_cell.angle_beta   90.00
_cell.angle_gamma   90.00
#
_symmetry.space_group_name_H-M   'P 1'
#
loop_
_entity.id
_entity.type
_entity.pdbx_description
1 polymer ?
#
loop_
_entity_poly.entity_id
_entity_poly.type
_entity_poly.pdbx_seq_one_letter_code
_entity_poly.pdbx_strand_id
1 'polypeptide(L)'
;MLRCSILLLAACAAASWQPVRADSLRVLAVTGREIEGAGFEPINWIKGELSHDGGVWALAEGPTEPCGQFTCQIAPVQLLRFDATGAGLLSARIGERDKSLFGTGQIYQLATDSQGRYAAYSAGTPTTPTELWSVDRGPATPALVATSDEQLFIDNQFAREIGVGHSGEVYYSGQFQPSQATSTQQDTGIWRVRNGETDVIAREGSPAPAVPGALLGPIGSHSPLIIFGSNPSVATFSSSRGGVAFRAEIEIPGFEFVNERGLWVNRGQGTELVTRASLVAPGTENGNVFAPESSFSPFAVSQAFSEPLITDAGDVVFAANLRSGGNGWDGLWRSSVGGGLEAVVTVHDTVDDDARPDERAASYRDIDGFAAANAGHVAFTGEMRMESIAEDEFGYEYSVYEEQYGVWLSTPGAGLTLIEMTDNDTQASDATYLDPDLRVNSAGQVVFRSNYYGEETLRVLTATGRDGEVVQLLETGDTFDVSDNTTPDLRTVSDLSFADLDDAGRVLIQAWFEEGGSALIVSDAVAAPSIFGDYNGDGQTDAADYAVWQSTYGATVRVGDGADGNLNGVIDAGDYAYWRDRFAAAGAEGLALAAPEPAAIGLLCAAAGIGLWGRGRAFRG
;
A
#
# COMPACT_ATOMS: atom_id res chain seq x y z
N MET A 1 -44.57 2.73 -27.18
CA MET A 1 -45.52 2.00 -26.31
C MET A 1 -45.18 0.52 -26.37
N LEU A 2 -44.81 -0.04 -25.19
CA LEU A 2 -44.81 -1.47 -24.77
C LEU A 2 -44.07 -2.51 -25.64
N ARG A 3 -42.93 -3.10 -25.19
CA ARG A 3 -42.67 -4.08 -24.10
C ARG A 3 -42.85 -5.56 -24.53
N CYS A 4 -41.74 -6.29 -24.60
CA CYS A 4 -41.46 -7.69 -24.15
C CYS A 4 -40.17 -8.16 -24.88
N SER A 5 -39.00 -8.23 -24.25
CA SER A 5 -38.53 -9.20 -23.23
C SER A 5 -37.84 -10.44 -23.84
N ILE A 6 -36.53 -10.53 -23.53
CA ILE A 6 -35.84 -11.70 -22.93
C ILE A 6 -35.06 -12.69 -23.85
N LEU A 7 -33.75 -12.69 -23.59
CA LEU A 7 -32.73 -13.77 -23.62
C LEU A 7 -32.25 -14.36 -24.96
N LEU A 8 -31.06 -13.93 -25.36
CA LEU A 8 -30.00 -14.73 -26.00
C LEU A 8 -28.67 -13.97 -25.77
N LEU A 9 -27.93 -14.29 -24.70
CA LEU A 9 -26.73 -15.14 -24.77
C LEU A 9 -25.81 -14.72 -25.94
N ALA A 10 -25.17 -13.55 -25.78
CA ALA A 10 -23.90 -13.28 -26.45
C ALA A 10 -22.81 -13.52 -25.42
N ALA A 11 -22.07 -14.61 -25.62
CA ALA A 11 -20.86 -14.93 -24.88
C ALA A 11 -19.83 -13.83 -25.13
N CYS A 12 -19.73 -12.88 -24.19
CA CYS A 12 -18.47 -12.21 -23.96
C CYS A 12 -17.54 -13.24 -23.35
N ALA A 13 -16.37 -13.43 -23.94
CA ALA A 13 -15.27 -14.11 -23.29
C ALA A 13 -14.88 -13.26 -22.08
N ALA A 14 -15.57 -13.46 -20.96
CA ALA A 14 -14.97 -13.21 -19.67
C ALA A 14 -13.63 -13.95 -19.69
N ALA A 15 -12.54 -13.23 -19.42
CA ALA A 15 -11.35 -13.86 -18.89
C ALA A 15 -11.82 -14.94 -17.89
N SER A 16 -11.22 -16.12 -17.91
CA SER A 16 -11.56 -17.15 -16.93
C SER A 16 -11.09 -16.67 -15.55
N TRP A 17 -11.90 -15.82 -14.91
CA TRP A 17 -11.73 -15.32 -13.55
C TRP A 17 -11.77 -16.53 -12.64
N GLN A 18 -10.65 -16.86 -12.00
CA GLN A 18 -10.65 -17.92 -10.99
C GLN A 18 -11.53 -17.47 -9.82
N PRO A 19 -12.41 -18.34 -9.31
CA PRO A 19 -13.20 -18.01 -8.12
C PRO A 19 -12.25 -17.71 -6.95
N VAL A 20 -12.68 -16.79 -6.09
CA VAL A 20 -12.09 -16.49 -4.78
C VAL A 20 -11.52 -17.76 -4.15
N ARG A 21 -10.23 -17.77 -3.80
CA ARG A 21 -9.64 -18.88 -3.03
C ARG A 21 -10.15 -18.80 -1.60
N ALA A 22 -11.42 -19.15 -1.37
CA ALA A 22 -12.05 -19.13 -0.04
C ALA A 22 -11.23 -19.94 0.99
N ASP A 23 -10.54 -21.00 0.54
CA ASP A 23 -9.64 -21.82 1.35
C ASP A 23 -8.39 -21.07 1.87
N SER A 24 -8.14 -19.86 1.38
CA SER A 24 -7.01 -19.01 1.78
C SER A 24 -7.40 -17.84 2.68
N LEU A 25 -8.70 -17.67 2.97
CA LEU A 25 -9.20 -16.62 3.86
C LEU A 25 -9.36 -17.15 5.28
N ARG A 26 -8.75 -16.47 6.24
CA ARG A 26 -8.86 -16.74 7.67
C ARG A 26 -9.50 -15.57 8.39
N VAL A 27 -10.67 -15.80 9.00
CA VAL A 27 -11.35 -14.80 9.83
C VAL A 27 -10.70 -14.78 11.20
N LEU A 28 -10.11 -13.63 11.57
CA LEU A 28 -9.46 -13.47 12.88
C LEU A 28 -10.46 -13.03 13.95
N ALA A 29 -11.34 -12.10 13.59
CA ALA A 29 -12.30 -11.55 14.52
C ALA A 29 -13.48 -10.91 13.78
N VAL A 30 -14.64 -10.92 14.44
CA VAL A 30 -15.91 -10.37 13.92
C VAL A 30 -16.51 -9.47 15.00
N THR A 31 -17.07 -8.32 14.61
CA THR A 31 -17.76 -7.44 15.56
C THR A 31 -19.00 -8.11 16.14
N GLY A 32 -19.25 -7.89 17.44
CA GLY A 32 -20.40 -8.46 18.14
C GLY A 32 -20.24 -9.93 18.53
N ARG A 33 -18.99 -10.43 18.58
CA ARG A 33 -18.64 -11.74 19.15
C ARG A 33 -17.44 -11.55 20.08
N GLU A 34 -17.49 -12.20 21.24
CA GLU A 34 -16.40 -12.17 22.21
C GLU A 34 -15.16 -12.85 21.64
N ILE A 35 -14.00 -12.19 21.71
CA ILE A 35 -12.73 -12.80 21.34
C ILE A 35 -12.28 -13.70 22.49
N GLU A 36 -12.17 -15.01 22.22
CA GLU A 36 -11.72 -16.00 23.18
C GLU A 36 -10.31 -15.65 23.70
N GLY A 37 -10.15 -15.57 25.02
CA GLY A 37 -8.91 -15.16 25.68
C GLY A 37 -8.75 -13.64 25.91
N ALA A 38 -9.52 -12.80 25.22
CA ALA A 38 -9.50 -11.34 25.36
C ALA A 38 -10.70 -10.78 26.15
N GLY A 39 -11.82 -11.50 26.26
CA GLY A 39 -12.94 -11.13 27.13
C GLY A 39 -13.72 -9.88 26.70
N PHE A 40 -13.62 -9.51 25.41
CA PHE A 40 -14.18 -8.28 24.87
C PHE A 40 -14.78 -8.51 23.48
N GLU A 41 -15.88 -7.82 23.20
CA GLU A 41 -16.47 -7.72 21.85
C GLU A 41 -15.95 -6.43 21.19
N PRO A 42 -15.22 -6.50 20.06
CA PRO A 42 -15.00 -5.30 19.27
C PRO A 42 -16.33 -4.88 18.63
N ILE A 43 -16.60 -3.57 18.57
CA ILE A 43 -17.78 -3.01 17.91
C ILE A 43 -17.41 -2.23 16.64
N ASN A 44 -16.16 -1.79 16.48
CA ASN A 44 -15.59 -1.33 15.20
C ASN A 44 -14.06 -1.49 15.17
N TRP A 45 -13.47 -1.81 14.01
CA TRP A 45 -12.02 -1.78 13.81
C TRP A 45 -11.57 -0.38 13.40
N ILE A 46 -10.49 0.11 14.02
CA ILE A 46 -9.85 1.39 13.69
C ILE A 46 -8.69 1.19 12.72
N LYS A 47 -7.78 0.27 13.07
CA LYS A 47 -6.54 0.02 12.33
C LYS A 47 -6.10 -1.42 12.60
N GLY A 48 -5.45 -2.05 11.62
CA GLY A 48 -4.80 -3.35 11.76
C GLY A 48 -3.42 -3.35 11.10
N GLU A 49 -2.50 -4.13 11.63
CA GLU A 49 -1.17 -4.37 11.05
C GLU A 49 -0.78 -5.85 11.17
N LEU A 50 -0.18 -6.39 10.13
CA LEU A 50 0.36 -7.75 10.10
C LEU A 50 1.68 -7.80 10.86
N SER A 51 1.82 -8.87 11.63
CA SER A 51 3.04 -9.22 12.31
C SER A 51 3.87 -10.11 11.40
N HIS A 52 5.18 -10.05 11.53
CA HIS A 52 6.08 -10.89 10.73
C HIS A 52 5.80 -12.39 10.89
N ASP A 53 5.39 -12.82 12.08
CA ASP A 53 5.02 -14.20 12.40
C ASP A 53 3.63 -14.62 11.85
N GLY A 54 2.89 -13.71 11.21
CA GLY A 54 1.53 -13.93 10.72
C GLY A 54 0.43 -13.62 11.70
N GLY A 55 0.79 -13.21 12.92
CA GLY A 55 -0.15 -12.60 13.84
C GLY A 55 -0.63 -11.25 13.35
N VAL A 56 -1.62 -10.69 14.06
CA VAL A 56 -2.18 -9.38 13.74
C VAL A 56 -2.31 -8.55 14.99
N TRP A 57 -2.02 -7.27 14.87
CA TRP A 57 -2.40 -6.31 15.88
C TRP A 57 -3.49 -5.42 15.35
N ALA A 58 -4.45 -5.15 16.20
CA ALA A 58 -5.62 -4.38 15.83
C ALA A 58 -5.99 -3.39 16.93
N LEU A 59 -6.41 -2.21 16.51
CA LEU A 59 -7.10 -1.26 17.36
C LEU A 59 -8.60 -1.42 17.13
N ALA A 60 -9.34 -1.63 18.21
CA ALA A 60 -10.79 -1.77 18.17
C ALA A 60 -11.46 -0.76 19.11
N GLU A 61 -12.60 -0.22 18.65
CA GLU A 61 -13.50 0.61 19.43
C GLU A 61 -14.63 -0.24 20.01
N GLY A 62 -14.90 -0.03 21.30
CA GLY A 62 -16.10 -0.52 21.96
C GLY A 62 -17.31 0.38 21.78
N PRO A 63 -18.43 0.05 22.46
CA PRO A 63 -19.66 0.84 22.39
C PRO A 63 -19.47 2.23 22.96
N THR A 64 -20.14 3.23 22.36
CA THR A 64 -20.19 4.58 22.90
C THR A 64 -20.99 4.65 24.19
N GLU A 65 -20.39 5.22 25.23
CA GLU A 65 -20.96 5.44 26.56
C GLU A 65 -21.14 6.95 26.84
N PRO A 66 -22.20 7.35 27.56
CA PRO A 66 -22.38 8.74 27.97
C PRO A 66 -21.45 9.11 29.12
N CYS A 67 -20.69 10.21 28.99
CA CYS A 67 -19.70 10.62 30.00
C CYS A 67 -20.23 11.60 31.08
N GLY A 68 -21.56 11.70 31.23
CA GLY A 68 -22.20 12.50 32.30
C GLY A 68 -22.52 13.96 31.96
N GLN A 69 -22.20 14.45 30.75
CA GLN A 69 -22.67 15.74 30.23
C GLN A 69 -23.64 15.56 29.05
N PHE A 70 -24.59 16.49 28.88
CA PHE A 70 -25.47 16.48 27.70
C PHE A 70 -24.61 16.54 26.43
N THR A 71 -24.79 15.57 25.53
CA THR A 71 -24.08 15.38 24.24
C THR A 71 -22.66 14.78 24.27
N CYS A 72 -22.10 14.47 25.45
CA CYS A 72 -20.82 13.75 25.51
C CYS A 72 -20.99 12.25 25.23
N GLN A 73 -20.19 11.72 24.30
CA GLN A 73 -20.14 10.30 23.97
C GLN A 73 -18.69 9.86 23.88
N ILE A 74 -18.32 8.79 24.59
CA ILE A 74 -16.96 8.27 24.61
C ILE A 74 -16.97 6.78 24.25
N ALA A 75 -16.05 6.32 23.41
CA ALA A 75 -15.88 4.90 23.08
C ALA A 75 -14.53 4.37 23.62
N PRO A 76 -14.47 3.30 24.42
CA PRO A 76 -13.20 2.72 24.84
C PRO A 76 -12.43 2.17 23.63
N VAL A 77 -11.11 2.40 23.60
CA VAL A 77 -10.21 1.85 22.59
C VAL A 77 -9.36 0.74 23.18
N GLN A 78 -9.33 -0.39 22.51
CA GLN A 78 -8.52 -1.55 22.85
C GLN A 78 -7.45 -1.83 21.82
N LEU A 79 -6.29 -2.21 22.32
CA LEU A 79 -5.23 -2.86 21.56
C LEU A 79 -5.40 -4.37 21.70
N LEU A 80 -5.50 -5.05 20.56
CA LEU A 80 -5.66 -6.49 20.45
C LEU A 80 -4.46 -7.09 19.74
N ARG A 81 -4.00 -8.26 20.19
CA ARG A 81 -3.02 -9.10 19.48
C ARG A 81 -3.63 -10.46 19.19
N PHE A 82 -3.49 -10.90 17.96
CA PHE A 82 -3.80 -12.24 17.50
C PHE A 82 -2.51 -12.94 17.07
N ASP A 83 -2.40 -14.24 17.32
CA ASP A 83 -1.35 -15.04 16.69
C ASP A 83 -1.71 -15.41 15.24
N ALA A 84 -0.82 -16.13 14.57
CA ALA A 84 -1.04 -16.55 13.19
C ALA A 84 -2.24 -17.49 13.00
N THR A 85 -2.74 -18.11 14.06
CA THR A 85 -3.94 -18.95 14.02
C THR A 85 -5.24 -18.15 14.23
N GLY A 86 -5.12 -16.87 14.60
CA GLY A 86 -6.25 -16.02 15.00
C GLY A 86 -6.57 -16.09 16.48
N ALA A 87 -5.78 -16.79 17.30
CA ALA A 87 -6.02 -16.83 18.75
C ALA A 87 -5.62 -15.51 19.40
N GLY A 88 -6.51 -14.97 20.25
CA GLY A 88 -6.26 -13.76 21.02
C GLY A 88 -5.14 -13.96 22.03
N LEU A 89 -4.03 -13.26 21.86
CA LEU A 89 -2.88 -13.27 22.76
C LEU A 89 -2.88 -12.13 23.79
N LEU A 90 -3.46 -10.99 23.43
CA LEU A 90 -3.48 -9.80 24.27
C LEU A 90 -4.74 -8.97 24.01
N SER A 91 -5.30 -8.45 25.09
CA SER A 91 -6.24 -7.33 25.08
C SER A 91 -5.81 -6.32 26.15
N ALA A 92 -5.63 -5.07 25.73
CA ALA A 92 -5.32 -3.97 26.62
C ALA A 92 -6.14 -2.73 26.25
N ARG A 93 -6.84 -2.15 27.23
CA ARG A 93 -7.47 -0.84 27.07
C ARG A 93 -6.37 0.22 27.05
N ILE A 94 -6.29 0.97 25.96
CA ILE A 94 -5.26 2.00 25.77
C ILE A 94 -5.82 3.42 25.77
N GLY A 95 -7.14 3.59 25.70
CA GLY A 95 -7.74 4.92 25.70
C GLY A 95 -9.25 4.94 25.54
N GLU A 96 -9.77 6.13 25.25
CA GLU A 96 -11.18 6.49 25.19
C GLU A 96 -11.43 7.59 24.14
N ARG A 97 -12.08 7.28 23.01
CA ARG A 97 -12.37 8.20 21.90
C ARG A 97 -13.59 9.07 22.15
N ASP A 98 -13.40 10.39 22.12
CA ASP A 98 -14.51 11.35 22.11
C ASP A 98 -15.23 11.32 20.75
N LYS A 99 -16.51 10.96 20.78
CA LYS A 99 -17.45 10.87 19.65
C LYS A 99 -18.54 11.94 19.73
N SER A 100 -18.41 12.92 20.62
CA SER A 100 -19.35 14.03 20.72
C SER A 100 -19.36 14.87 19.44
N LEU A 101 -20.49 15.53 19.14
CA LEU A 101 -20.70 16.31 17.90
C LEU A 101 -19.65 17.42 17.67
N PHE A 102 -18.98 17.88 18.73
CA PHE A 102 -17.92 18.89 18.69
C PHE A 102 -16.60 18.39 19.30
N GLY A 103 -16.47 17.08 19.52
CA GLY A 103 -15.26 16.47 20.02
C GLY A 103 -14.13 16.67 19.01
N THR A 104 -12.94 17.05 19.49
CA THR A 104 -11.73 16.99 18.68
C THR A 104 -11.42 15.51 18.47
N GLY A 105 -11.71 14.99 17.28
CA GLY A 105 -11.54 13.57 16.97
C GLY A 105 -10.15 13.09 17.40
N GLN A 106 -10.10 12.21 18.38
CA GLN A 106 -8.84 11.64 18.84
C GLN A 106 -8.26 10.73 17.77
N ILE A 107 -6.94 10.77 17.66
CA ILE A 107 -6.17 9.96 16.72
C ILE A 107 -5.53 8.84 17.54
N TYR A 108 -5.85 7.62 17.16
CA TYR A 108 -5.19 6.41 17.65
C TYR A 108 -4.30 5.90 16.53
N GLN A 109 -3.02 5.74 16.82
CA GLN A 109 -2.06 5.19 15.88
C GLN A 109 -1.45 3.93 16.48
N LEU A 110 -1.40 2.91 15.64
CA LEU A 110 -0.66 1.67 15.86
C LEU A 110 0.52 1.68 14.89
N ALA A 111 1.69 1.23 15.33
CA ALA A 111 2.79 0.95 14.43
C ALA A 111 3.70 -0.17 14.97
N THR A 112 4.22 -0.94 14.04
CA THR A 112 5.02 -2.15 14.22
C THR A 112 6.50 -1.91 14.00
N ASP A 113 7.32 -2.77 14.60
CA ASP A 113 8.67 -3.03 14.14
C ASP A 113 8.71 -4.47 13.53
N SER A 114 9.54 -4.76 12.51
CA SER A 114 9.95 -6.12 12.05
C SER A 114 10.48 -7.07 13.13
N GLN A 115 10.65 -6.59 14.36
CA GLN A 115 10.86 -7.46 15.50
C GLN A 115 9.53 -7.73 16.25
N GLY A 116 8.35 -7.41 15.72
CA GLY A 116 7.07 -7.60 16.41
C GLY A 116 6.99 -6.89 17.77
N ARG A 117 7.63 -5.72 17.92
CA ARG A 117 7.35 -4.78 19.02
C ARG A 117 6.44 -3.67 18.51
N TYR A 118 5.54 -3.24 19.38
CA TYR A 118 4.46 -2.33 19.02
C TYR A 118 4.61 -1.03 19.78
N ALA A 119 4.37 0.08 19.11
CA ALA A 119 4.01 1.32 19.78
C ALA A 119 2.53 1.60 19.50
N ALA A 120 1.77 1.86 20.57
CA ALA A 120 0.39 2.27 20.49
C ALA A 120 0.28 3.66 21.12
N TYR A 121 -0.34 4.58 20.40
CA TYR A 121 -0.58 5.94 20.86
C TYR A 121 -2.06 6.16 21.13
N SER A 122 -2.35 6.84 22.23
CA SER A 122 -3.66 7.37 22.56
C SER A 122 -3.59 8.88 22.81
N ALA A 123 -4.30 9.65 22.00
CA ALA A 123 -4.55 11.06 22.30
C ALA A 123 -5.46 11.18 23.53
N GLY A 124 -5.04 11.95 24.53
CA GLY A 124 -5.82 12.18 25.75
C GLY A 124 -7.10 13.00 25.51
N THR A 125 -7.98 13.04 26.51
CA THR A 125 -9.06 14.04 26.61
C THR A 125 -8.48 15.35 27.16
N PRO A 126 -9.18 16.50 27.11
CA PRO A 126 -8.75 17.71 27.84
C PRO A 126 -8.46 17.47 29.34
N THR A 127 -9.00 16.39 29.91
CA THR A 127 -8.88 16.00 31.31
C THR A 127 -7.98 14.78 31.58
N THR A 128 -7.43 14.14 30.54
CA THR A 128 -6.51 12.98 30.69
C THR A 128 -5.21 13.25 29.93
N PRO A 129 -4.04 12.91 30.50
CA PRO A 129 -2.77 13.06 29.80
C PRO A 129 -2.80 12.32 28.47
N THR A 130 -2.07 12.84 27.49
CA THR A 130 -1.72 12.06 26.31
C THR A 130 -0.69 11.02 26.71
N GLU A 131 -0.88 9.78 26.26
CA GLU A 131 -0.06 8.64 26.65
C GLU A 131 0.50 7.92 25.42
N LEU A 132 1.79 7.64 25.46
CA LEU A 132 2.48 6.84 24.47
C LEU A 132 2.88 5.51 25.10
N TRP A 133 2.40 4.42 24.52
CA TRP A 133 2.62 3.07 25.04
C TRP A 133 3.53 2.27 24.09
N SER A 134 4.39 1.44 24.67
CA SER A 134 5.16 0.42 23.95
C SER A 134 4.81 -0.97 24.48
N VAL A 135 4.85 -1.97 23.62
CA VAL A 135 4.60 -3.38 23.98
C VAL A 135 5.75 -4.24 23.44
N ASP A 136 6.44 -4.94 24.33
CA ASP A 136 7.50 -5.90 23.98
C ASP A 136 6.91 -7.26 23.58
N ARG A 137 7.69 -8.08 22.83
CA ARG A 137 7.28 -9.36 22.21
C ARG A 137 6.57 -10.39 23.10
N GLY A 138 6.68 -10.30 24.43
CA GLY A 138 6.14 -11.29 25.37
C GLY A 138 4.66 -11.05 25.75
N PRO A 139 4.11 -11.82 26.72
CA PRO A 139 2.82 -11.52 27.37
C PRO A 139 2.92 -10.26 28.27
N ALA A 140 3.78 -9.31 27.91
CA ALA A 140 4.10 -8.15 28.71
C ALA A 140 2.93 -7.15 28.63
N THR A 141 2.59 -6.59 29.79
CA THR A 141 1.72 -5.43 29.91
C THR A 141 2.32 -4.25 29.11
N PRO A 142 1.51 -3.48 28.37
CA PRO A 142 1.97 -2.23 27.77
C PRO A 142 2.73 -1.36 28.77
N ALA A 143 3.88 -0.84 28.35
CA ALA A 143 4.73 0.04 29.14
C ALA A 143 4.56 1.48 28.64
N LEU A 144 4.22 2.38 29.55
CA LEU A 144 4.11 3.81 29.29
C LEU A 144 5.49 4.41 29.01
N VAL A 145 5.69 4.88 27.78
CA VAL A 145 6.96 5.45 27.28
C VAL A 145 7.05 6.92 27.63
N ALA A 146 5.94 7.64 27.48
CA ALA A 146 5.84 9.05 27.80
C ALA A 146 4.40 9.40 28.19
N THR A 147 4.26 10.29 29.16
CA THR A 147 3.03 11.02 29.44
C THR A 147 3.25 12.49 29.14
N SER A 148 2.18 13.23 28.87
CA SER A 148 2.24 14.67 28.67
C SER A 148 2.53 15.49 29.95
N ASP A 149 3.29 14.98 30.94
CA ASP A 149 3.60 15.74 32.16
C ASP A 149 5.09 16.10 32.33
N GLU A 150 5.27 17.41 32.57
CA GLU A 150 6.44 18.22 32.94
C GLU A 150 7.33 18.90 31.90
N GLN A 151 7.35 18.54 30.60
CA GLN A 151 8.13 19.32 29.60
C GLN A 151 7.48 19.56 28.23
N LEU A 152 6.36 18.90 27.93
CA LEU A 152 5.67 19.05 26.65
C LEU A 152 4.20 19.38 26.87
N PHE A 153 3.93 20.67 27.09
CA PHE A 153 2.57 21.20 27.05
C PHE A 153 2.11 21.30 25.60
N ILE A 154 1.80 20.13 25.03
CA ILE A 154 0.78 19.99 24.00
C ILE A 154 -0.50 20.45 24.71
N ASP A 155 -0.97 21.67 24.43
CA ASP A 155 -2.38 21.94 24.75
C ASP A 155 -3.17 20.85 24.01
N ASN A 156 -4.09 20.17 24.70
CA ASN A 156 -4.70 18.87 24.40
C ASN A 156 -5.50 18.79 23.07
N GLN A 157 -5.20 19.64 22.09
CA GLN A 157 -5.86 19.78 20.81
C GLN A 157 -4.92 19.73 19.58
N PHE A 158 -3.59 19.61 19.76
CA PHE A 158 -2.65 19.95 18.66
C PHE A 158 -1.54 18.93 18.30
N ALA A 159 -1.28 17.88 19.08
CA ALA A 159 -0.45 16.77 18.55
C ALA A 159 -1.31 15.88 17.66
N ARG A 160 -1.07 15.90 16.34
CA ARG A 160 -1.92 15.22 15.35
C ARG A 160 -1.25 14.04 14.65
N GLU A 161 0.07 13.98 14.59
CA GLU A 161 0.77 12.86 13.94
C GLU A 161 1.88 12.31 14.82
N ILE A 162 1.91 10.98 14.96
CA ILE A 162 2.96 10.21 15.59
C ILE A 162 3.47 9.18 14.60
N GLY A 163 4.78 9.02 14.60
CA GLY A 163 5.47 8.05 13.80
C GLY A 163 6.29 7.11 14.65
N VAL A 164 6.62 5.96 14.10
CA VAL A 164 7.51 5.00 14.76
C VAL A 164 8.82 4.94 14.02
N GLY A 165 9.90 4.97 14.80
CA GLY A 165 11.25 4.81 14.30
C GLY A 165 11.81 3.43 14.64
N HIS A 166 13.10 3.39 14.96
CA HIS A 166 13.70 2.18 15.52
C HIS A 166 13.06 1.78 16.86
N SER A 167 13.44 0.61 17.36
CA SER A 167 13.26 0.20 18.76
C SER A 167 13.24 1.35 19.78
N GLY A 168 12.10 1.65 20.40
CA GLY A 168 12.00 2.67 21.45
C GLY A 168 12.19 4.11 20.97
N GLU A 169 12.10 4.33 19.66
CA GLU A 169 12.10 5.62 18.99
C GLU A 169 10.69 5.94 18.47
N VAL A 170 10.20 7.12 18.81
CA VAL A 170 8.90 7.62 18.39
C VAL A 170 9.07 9.05 17.90
N TYR A 171 8.46 9.36 16.76
CA TYR A 171 8.37 10.72 16.22
C TYR A 171 7.01 11.29 16.55
N TYR A 172 6.92 12.59 16.76
CA TYR A 172 5.63 13.26 16.91
C TYR A 172 5.71 14.70 16.42
N SER A 173 4.57 15.23 16.01
CA SER A 173 4.43 16.62 15.60
C SER A 173 3.36 17.34 16.42
N GLY A 174 3.41 18.67 16.42
CA GLY A 174 2.51 19.48 17.23
C GLY A 174 2.84 20.96 17.19
N GLN A 175 2.05 21.72 17.96
CA GLN A 175 2.19 23.17 18.06
C GLN A 175 2.78 23.63 19.40
N PHE A 176 3.59 24.69 19.37
CA PHE A 176 4.09 25.38 20.54
C PHE A 176 3.01 26.28 21.14
N GLN A 177 2.95 26.37 22.46
CA GLN A 177 2.17 27.40 23.13
C GLN A 177 2.69 28.80 22.76
N PRO A 178 1.82 29.83 22.67
CA PRO A 178 2.24 31.20 22.38
C PRO A 178 3.31 31.78 23.32
N SER A 179 3.43 31.24 24.54
CA SER A 179 4.44 31.64 25.53
C SER A 179 5.83 31.04 25.30
N GLN A 180 5.92 29.93 24.55
CA GLN A 180 7.16 29.23 24.17
C GLN A 180 7.50 29.44 22.69
N ALA A 181 6.49 29.76 21.88
CA ALA A 181 6.65 30.21 20.51
C ALA A 181 7.40 31.55 20.51
N THR A 182 8.42 31.65 19.65
CA THR A 182 9.19 32.89 19.48
C THR A 182 8.39 33.93 18.69
N SER A 183 7.34 33.51 17.97
CA SER A 183 6.29 34.36 17.39
C SER A 183 5.02 33.52 17.13
N THR A 184 3.91 34.17 16.75
CA THR A 184 2.68 33.48 16.31
C THR A 184 2.80 32.77 14.96
N GLN A 185 3.96 32.85 14.31
CA GLN A 185 4.30 32.18 13.05
C GLN A 185 5.45 31.19 13.24
N GLN A 186 5.82 30.87 14.49
CA GLN A 186 6.90 29.93 14.81
C GLN A 186 6.37 28.95 15.83
N ASP A 187 5.33 28.25 15.42
CA ASP A 187 4.50 27.45 16.30
C ASP A 187 4.43 25.98 15.89
N THR A 188 4.98 25.54 14.76
CA THR A 188 5.01 24.10 14.40
C THR A 188 6.38 23.43 14.59
N GLY A 189 6.37 22.13 14.88
CA GLY A 189 7.58 21.32 15.03
C GLY A 189 7.38 19.81 14.87
N ILE A 190 8.50 19.12 14.67
CA ILE A 190 8.63 17.65 14.70
C ILE A 190 9.73 17.30 15.69
N TRP A 191 9.45 16.33 16.55
CA TRP A 191 10.35 15.84 17.58
C TRP A 191 10.48 14.34 17.51
N ARG A 192 11.53 13.85 18.17
CA ARG A 192 11.78 12.44 18.39
C ARG A 192 11.92 12.19 19.89
N VAL A 193 11.26 11.18 20.42
CA VAL A 193 11.61 10.56 21.70
C VAL A 193 12.43 9.31 21.43
N ARG A 194 13.57 9.15 22.10
CA ARG A 194 14.35 7.90 22.10
C ARG A 194 14.88 7.65 23.51
N ASN A 195 14.54 6.48 24.09
CA ASN A 195 14.95 6.11 25.45
C ASN A 195 14.58 7.15 26.53
N GLY A 196 13.44 7.84 26.37
CA GLY A 196 12.97 8.88 27.29
C GLY A 196 13.61 10.26 27.07
N GLU A 197 14.59 10.40 26.18
CA GLU A 197 15.15 11.70 25.78
C GLU A 197 14.41 12.25 24.56
N THR A 198 14.17 13.57 24.53
CA THR A 198 13.48 14.25 23.42
C THR A 198 14.46 15.10 22.61
N ASP A 199 14.51 14.85 21.31
CA ASP A 199 15.27 15.61 20.32
C ASP A 199 14.32 16.42 19.42
N VAL A 200 14.73 17.63 19.02
CA VAL A 200 14.04 18.42 17.98
C VAL A 200 14.56 17.99 16.61
N ILE A 201 13.68 17.52 15.73
CA ILE A 201 14.02 17.14 14.34
C ILE A 201 13.90 18.35 13.42
N ALA A 202 12.78 19.07 13.53
CA ALA A 202 12.48 20.24 12.73
C ALA A 202 11.62 21.21 13.54
N ARG A 203 11.85 22.51 13.34
CA ARG A 203 11.09 23.57 14.00
C ARG A 203 10.90 24.73 13.04
N GLU A 204 9.68 25.23 12.93
CA GLU A 204 9.39 26.45 12.20
C GLU A 204 10.17 27.65 12.78
N GLY A 205 10.70 28.48 11.88
CA GLY A 205 11.61 29.57 12.18
C GLY A 205 13.07 29.17 12.42
N SER A 206 13.40 27.88 12.43
CA SER A 206 14.79 27.43 12.50
C SER A 206 15.47 27.46 11.13
N PRO A 207 16.82 27.53 11.04
CA PRO A 207 17.52 27.53 9.75
C PRO A 207 17.16 26.30 8.90
N ALA A 208 16.77 26.53 7.64
CA ALA A 208 16.45 25.46 6.70
C ALA A 208 17.73 24.71 6.29
N PRO A 209 17.88 23.40 6.61
CA PRO A 209 19.06 22.64 6.25
C PRO A 209 19.31 22.65 4.74
N ALA A 210 20.57 22.87 4.35
CA ALA A 210 21.03 22.99 2.96
C ALA A 210 20.41 24.13 2.12
N VAL A 211 19.70 25.08 2.73
CA VAL A 211 19.18 26.28 2.05
C VAL A 211 19.72 27.55 2.74
N PRO A 212 20.90 28.07 2.32
CA PRO A 212 21.57 29.16 3.02
C PRO A 212 20.73 30.43 3.13
N GLY A 213 20.56 30.92 4.36
CA GLY A 213 19.84 32.17 4.63
C GLY A 213 18.32 32.03 4.68
N ALA A 214 17.78 30.84 4.46
CA ALA A 214 16.36 30.55 4.62
C ALA A 214 16.05 29.90 5.98
N LEU A 215 14.79 30.01 6.39
CA LEU A 215 14.21 29.37 7.56
C LEU A 215 13.18 28.33 7.12
N LEU A 216 12.95 27.33 7.95
CA LEU A 216 11.77 26.47 7.82
C LEU A 216 10.54 27.33 8.13
N GLY A 217 9.63 27.47 7.19
CA GLY A 217 8.30 28.02 7.43
C GLY A 217 7.36 26.95 8.02
N PRO A 218 6.04 27.10 7.82
CA PRO A 218 5.06 26.10 8.23
C PRO A 218 5.46 24.70 7.75
N ILE A 219 5.52 23.76 8.69
CA ILE A 219 5.78 22.35 8.39
C ILE A 219 4.45 21.69 8.01
N GLY A 220 4.44 20.85 6.97
CA GLY A 220 3.25 20.18 6.46
C GLY A 220 2.39 21.04 5.53
N SER A 221 1.07 20.86 5.59
CA SER A 221 0.13 21.67 4.81
C SER A 221 -0.11 23.04 5.47
N HIS A 222 -0.27 24.10 4.68
CA HIS A 222 -0.80 25.40 5.15
C HIS A 222 -2.06 25.73 4.35
N SER A 223 -3.19 25.91 5.03
CA SER A 223 -4.37 26.50 4.40
C SER A 223 -4.32 28.02 4.59
N PRO A 224 -4.16 28.82 3.52
CA PRO A 224 -4.11 30.29 3.65
C PRO A 224 -5.45 30.90 4.09
N LEU A 225 -6.53 30.11 4.11
CA LEU A 225 -7.82 30.52 4.64
C LEU A 225 -7.89 30.24 6.14
N ILE A 226 -7.67 31.29 6.93
CA ILE A 226 -8.29 31.39 8.26
C ILE A 226 -9.80 31.56 8.01
N ILE A 227 -10.52 30.47 7.76
CA ILE A 227 -11.96 30.48 8.02
C ILE A 227 -12.06 30.61 9.53
N PHE A 228 -12.86 31.55 10.05
CA PHE A 228 -13.08 31.67 11.50
C PHE A 228 -13.53 30.29 12.04
N GLY A 229 -12.63 29.59 12.73
CA GLY A 229 -12.86 28.23 13.24
C GLY A 229 -12.13 27.08 12.51
N SER A 230 -11.38 27.31 11.42
CA SER A 230 -10.48 26.30 10.84
C SER A 230 -9.13 26.35 11.58
N ASN A 231 -8.78 25.25 12.25
CA ASN A 231 -7.49 25.10 12.93
C ASN A 231 -6.33 25.22 11.93
N PRO A 232 -5.25 25.95 12.26
CA PRO A 232 -4.01 25.88 11.49
C PRO A 232 -3.56 24.42 11.36
N SER A 233 -3.19 24.04 10.15
CA SER A 233 -2.78 22.69 9.77
C SER A 233 -1.49 22.30 10.48
N VAL A 234 -1.47 21.07 11.03
CA VAL A 234 -0.35 20.55 11.82
C VAL A 234 0.73 20.01 10.88
N ALA A 235 1.97 20.03 11.38
CA ALA A 235 3.12 19.42 10.73
C ALA A 235 2.87 17.96 10.36
N THR A 236 2.74 17.70 9.06
CA THR A 236 2.58 16.35 8.51
C THR A 236 3.95 15.73 8.24
N PHE A 237 4.08 14.44 8.52
CA PHE A 237 5.30 13.69 8.25
C PHE A 237 5.01 12.21 8.01
N SER A 238 5.94 11.55 7.32
CA SER A 238 6.02 10.10 7.23
C SER A 238 7.19 9.59 8.04
N SER A 239 7.02 8.43 8.66
CA SER A 239 8.05 7.80 9.47
C SER A 239 8.10 6.32 9.24
N SER A 240 9.28 5.77 9.44
CA SER A 240 9.56 4.36 9.47
C SER A 240 10.81 4.16 10.32
N ARG A 241 11.37 2.95 10.34
CA ARG A 241 12.71 2.77 10.88
C ARG A 241 13.80 3.48 10.08
N GLY A 242 13.53 3.76 8.81
CA GLY A 242 14.43 4.54 7.98
C GLY A 242 14.61 5.98 8.48
N GLY A 243 13.69 6.47 9.32
CA GLY A 243 13.72 7.79 9.93
C GLY A 243 12.39 8.52 9.80
N VAL A 244 12.47 9.84 9.63
CA VAL A 244 11.31 10.71 9.41
C VAL A 244 11.52 11.59 8.19
N ALA A 245 10.53 11.64 7.30
CA ALA A 245 10.50 12.51 6.13
C ALA A 245 9.33 13.49 6.25
N PHE A 246 9.56 14.75 5.89
CA PHE A 246 8.56 15.79 6.02
C PHE A 246 8.75 16.87 4.97
N ARG A 247 7.68 17.61 4.70
CA ARG A 247 7.70 18.81 3.85
C ARG A 247 7.54 20.06 4.69
N ALA A 248 8.15 21.15 4.28
CA ALA A 248 7.99 22.45 4.92
C ALA A 248 8.16 23.58 3.92
N GLU A 249 7.48 24.69 4.17
CA GLU A 249 7.73 25.92 3.42
C GLU A 249 9.15 26.45 3.66
N ILE A 250 9.69 27.16 2.67
CA ILE A 250 10.99 27.81 2.74
C ILE A 250 10.73 29.30 2.88
N GLU A 251 10.96 29.83 4.09
CA GLU A 251 10.84 31.25 4.34
C GLU A 251 12.20 31.92 4.10
N ILE A 252 12.21 32.94 3.23
CA ILE A 252 13.41 33.75 2.98
C ILE A 252 13.16 35.12 3.62
N PRO A 253 13.92 35.50 4.68
CA PRO A 253 13.74 36.78 5.34
C PRO A 253 13.79 37.95 4.34
N GLY A 254 12.72 38.76 4.32
CA GLY A 254 12.55 39.87 3.39
C GLY A 254 11.79 39.55 2.10
N PHE A 255 11.31 38.31 1.93
CA PHE A 255 10.49 37.88 0.80
C PHE A 255 9.25 37.12 1.30
N GLU A 256 8.21 37.85 1.68
CA GLU A 256 7.02 37.30 2.37
C GLU A 256 5.99 36.57 1.46
N PHE A 257 6.35 36.25 0.22
CA PHE A 257 5.45 35.61 -0.76
C PHE A 257 6.16 34.57 -1.65
N VAL A 258 7.20 33.94 -1.13
CA VAL A 258 7.90 32.88 -1.87
C VAL A 258 7.14 31.59 -1.68
N ASN A 259 6.48 31.10 -2.73
CA ASN A 259 5.82 29.80 -2.73
C ASN A 259 6.83 28.66 -2.93
N GLU A 260 7.91 28.64 -2.15
CA GLU A 260 8.88 27.54 -2.16
C GLU A 260 8.64 26.59 -1.01
N ARG A 261 8.71 25.31 -1.34
CA ARG A 261 8.58 24.21 -0.40
C ARG A 261 9.76 23.29 -0.57
N GLY A 262 10.27 22.75 0.52
CA GLY A 262 11.28 21.70 0.52
C GLY A 262 10.73 20.40 1.08
N LEU A 263 11.46 19.33 0.79
CA LEU A 263 11.25 18.00 1.33
C LEU A 263 12.56 17.59 2.02
N TRP A 264 12.46 17.25 3.30
CA TRP A 264 13.60 16.86 4.12
C TRP A 264 13.39 15.47 4.70
N VAL A 265 14.50 14.86 5.08
CA VAL A 265 14.54 13.57 5.76
C VAL A 265 15.56 13.59 6.88
N ASN A 266 15.25 12.95 8.01
CA ASN A 266 16.18 12.70 9.08
C ASN A 266 16.29 11.19 9.31
N ARG A 267 17.41 10.60 8.86
CA ARG A 267 17.73 9.18 9.01
C ARG A 267 18.54 8.87 10.28
N GLY A 268 18.48 9.78 11.26
CA GLY A 268 19.22 9.69 12.52
C GLY A 268 20.56 10.44 12.58
N GLN A 269 21.09 10.93 11.46
CA GLN A 269 22.35 11.70 11.38
C GLN A 269 22.13 13.22 11.22
N GLY A 270 20.91 13.69 11.45
CA GLY A 270 20.49 15.08 11.19
C GLY A 270 19.55 15.18 10.00
N THR A 271 18.99 16.37 9.85
CA THR A 271 17.98 16.67 8.82
C THR A 271 18.67 17.07 7.51
N GLU A 272 18.39 16.33 6.46
CA GLU A 272 18.94 16.45 5.11
C GLU A 272 17.86 16.91 4.13
N LEU A 273 18.22 17.78 3.18
CA LEU A 273 17.33 18.20 2.10
C LEU A 273 17.32 17.12 1.00
N VAL A 274 16.15 16.57 0.71
CA VAL A 274 15.94 15.64 -0.41
C VAL A 274 15.80 16.44 -1.70
N THR A 275 14.88 17.40 -1.73
CA THR A 275 14.66 18.31 -2.85
C THR A 275 13.89 19.55 -2.40
N ARG A 276 13.73 20.53 -3.29
CA ARG A 276 12.81 21.66 -3.10
C ARG A 276 12.28 22.16 -4.44
N ALA A 277 11.19 22.91 -4.37
CA ALA A 277 10.62 23.62 -5.51
C ALA A 277 11.71 24.47 -6.21
N SER A 278 11.56 24.64 -7.52
CA SER A 278 12.50 25.36 -8.38
C SER A 278 13.88 24.70 -8.57
N LEU A 279 14.19 23.56 -7.95
CA LEU A 279 15.34 22.74 -8.34
C LEU A 279 15.01 21.89 -9.56
N VAL A 280 16.06 21.54 -10.32
CA VAL A 280 15.97 20.61 -11.45
C VAL A 280 15.40 19.28 -10.96
N ALA A 281 14.34 18.82 -11.62
CA ALA A 281 13.75 17.51 -11.45
C ALA A 281 14.56 16.49 -12.26
N PRO A 282 15.32 15.59 -11.62
CA PRO A 282 16.10 14.57 -12.33
C PRO A 282 15.18 13.68 -13.18
N GLY A 283 15.70 13.18 -14.30
CA GLY A 283 14.95 12.30 -15.21
C GLY A 283 14.07 13.04 -16.24
N THR A 284 13.91 14.35 -16.14
CA THR A 284 13.02 15.12 -17.04
C THR A 284 13.73 15.72 -18.26
N GLU A 285 12.98 15.96 -19.34
CA GLU A 285 13.47 16.68 -20.51
C GLU A 285 13.92 18.12 -20.17
N ASN A 286 14.99 18.60 -20.82
CA ASN A 286 15.47 19.99 -20.73
C ASN A 286 15.69 20.55 -19.31
N GLY A 287 15.90 19.70 -18.30
CA GLY A 287 16.12 20.16 -16.93
C GLY A 287 14.91 20.91 -16.36
N ASN A 288 13.70 20.40 -16.63
CA ASN A 288 12.48 20.87 -15.96
C ASN A 288 12.71 20.92 -14.45
N VAL A 289 11.97 21.81 -13.78
CA VAL A 289 12.12 22.03 -12.34
C VAL A 289 10.82 21.72 -11.63
N PHE A 290 10.92 21.33 -10.37
CA PHE A 290 9.77 21.17 -9.49
C PHE A 290 8.98 22.48 -9.41
N ALA A 291 7.66 22.39 -9.51
CA ALA A 291 6.77 23.53 -9.47
C ALA A 291 6.77 24.17 -8.08
N PRO A 292 6.81 25.51 -7.98
CA PRO A 292 6.44 26.19 -6.75
C PRO A 292 4.92 26.04 -6.52
N GLU A 293 4.48 26.20 -5.28
CA GLU A 293 3.04 26.13 -4.99
C GLU A 293 2.30 27.30 -5.65
N SER A 294 1.12 27.05 -6.22
CA SER A 294 0.30 28.13 -6.79
C SER A 294 -0.78 28.53 -5.78
N SER A 295 -0.55 29.61 -5.03
CA SER A 295 -1.48 30.14 -4.02
C SER A 295 -2.64 30.98 -4.61
N PHE A 296 -2.93 30.86 -5.91
CA PHE A 296 -3.87 31.76 -6.60
C PHE A 296 -5.35 31.32 -6.60
N SER A 297 -5.69 30.13 -6.08
CA SER A 297 -7.10 29.72 -5.96
C SER A 297 -7.47 29.35 -4.51
N PRO A 298 -8.52 29.95 -3.93
CA PRO A 298 -9.04 29.55 -2.62
C PRO A 298 -9.73 28.17 -2.62
N PHE A 299 -9.84 27.53 -3.79
CA PHE A 299 -10.49 26.23 -3.97
C PHE A 299 -9.56 25.15 -4.53
N ALA A 300 -8.31 25.50 -4.89
CA ALA A 300 -7.32 24.57 -5.39
C ALA A 300 -5.90 25.08 -5.10
N VAL A 301 -5.25 24.52 -4.09
CA VAL A 301 -3.80 24.66 -3.92
C VAL A 301 -3.14 23.55 -4.73
N SER A 302 -2.48 23.88 -5.84
CA SER A 302 -1.53 22.93 -6.44
C SER A 302 -0.36 22.80 -5.48
N GLN A 303 -0.21 21.62 -4.90
CA GLN A 303 0.87 21.28 -3.99
C GLN A 303 2.14 21.00 -4.80
N ALA A 304 3.31 21.45 -4.33
CA ALA A 304 4.56 21.19 -5.02
C ALA A 304 4.98 19.71 -4.93
N PHE A 305 4.75 19.11 -3.77
CA PHE A 305 5.10 17.74 -3.43
C PHE A 305 3.94 17.08 -2.69
N SER A 306 3.74 15.78 -2.92
CA SER A 306 2.85 14.96 -2.11
C SER A 306 3.34 14.88 -0.66
N GLU A 307 2.56 14.25 0.22
CA GLU A 307 3.16 13.74 1.45
C GLU A 307 4.25 12.71 1.05
N PRO A 308 5.47 12.79 1.62
CA PRO A 308 6.49 11.78 1.36
C PRO A 308 6.12 10.47 2.01
N LEU A 309 6.62 9.37 1.48
CA LEU A 309 6.69 8.07 2.14
C LEU A 309 8.16 7.75 2.44
N ILE A 310 8.45 7.23 3.63
CA ILE A 310 9.77 6.69 3.96
C ILE A 310 9.69 5.20 4.27
N THR A 311 10.53 4.39 3.62
CA THR A 311 10.60 2.94 3.85
C THR A 311 11.46 2.62 5.07
N ASP A 312 11.36 1.42 5.67
CA ASP A 312 12.26 0.98 6.75
C ASP A 312 13.73 0.94 6.30
N ALA A 313 13.97 0.78 4.99
CA ALA A 313 15.30 0.91 4.40
C ALA A 313 15.81 2.35 4.38
N GLY A 314 14.96 3.36 4.57
CA GLY A 314 15.31 4.80 4.57
C GLY A 314 15.17 5.49 3.21
N ASP A 315 14.56 4.82 2.24
CA ASP A 315 14.25 5.44 0.95
C ASP A 315 13.05 6.36 1.10
N VAL A 316 13.12 7.54 0.48
CA VAL A 316 12.03 8.51 0.47
C VAL A 316 11.40 8.53 -0.92
N VAL A 317 10.11 8.26 -1.01
CA VAL A 317 9.34 8.28 -2.26
C VAL A 317 8.28 9.36 -2.18
N PHE A 318 8.14 10.15 -3.23
CA PHE A 318 7.17 11.26 -3.27
C PHE A 318 6.77 11.57 -4.71
N ALA A 319 5.53 12.01 -4.88
CA ALA A 319 5.05 12.58 -6.14
C ALA A 319 5.28 14.10 -6.14
N ALA A 320 5.48 14.68 -7.32
CA ALA A 320 5.72 16.12 -7.44
C ALA A 320 5.20 16.70 -8.74
N ASN A 321 4.88 18.00 -8.70
CA ASN A 321 4.49 18.76 -9.88
C ASN A 321 5.71 19.40 -10.53
N LEU A 322 5.69 19.49 -11.85
CA LEU A 322 6.70 20.13 -12.69
C LEU A 322 6.15 21.45 -13.21
N ARG A 323 7.02 22.46 -13.39
CA ARG A 323 6.58 23.76 -13.95
C ARG A 323 6.00 23.68 -15.36
N SER A 324 6.40 22.68 -16.12
CA SER A 324 5.90 22.39 -17.47
C SER A 324 4.59 21.60 -17.47
N GLY A 325 4.15 21.14 -16.30
CA GLY A 325 3.14 20.11 -16.11
C GLY A 325 1.69 20.57 -16.19
N GLY A 326 0.79 19.59 -16.09
CA GLY A 326 -0.65 19.72 -16.25
C GLY A 326 -1.42 19.83 -14.92
N ASN A 327 -2.65 19.33 -14.89
CA ASN A 327 -3.36 19.05 -13.64
C ASN A 327 -3.01 17.61 -13.23
N GLY A 328 -2.75 17.37 -11.94
CA GLY A 328 -2.30 16.06 -11.46
C GLY A 328 -0.85 16.07 -10.97
N TRP A 329 -0.34 14.93 -10.48
CA TRP A 329 1.08 14.76 -10.17
C TRP A 329 1.88 14.47 -11.44
N ASP A 330 2.86 15.32 -11.76
CA ASP A 330 3.67 15.21 -12.98
C ASP A 330 4.79 14.15 -12.93
N GLY A 331 4.94 13.44 -11.82
CA GLY A 331 5.93 12.37 -11.70
C GLY A 331 6.09 11.83 -10.29
N LEU A 332 6.87 10.74 -10.18
CA LEU A 332 7.22 10.07 -8.95
C LEU A 332 8.74 9.98 -8.84
N TRP A 333 9.28 10.36 -7.70
CA TRP A 333 10.71 10.33 -7.44
C TRP A 333 11.04 9.52 -6.20
N ARG A 334 12.23 8.91 -6.22
CA ARG A 334 12.81 8.17 -5.10
C ARG A 334 14.17 8.74 -4.73
N SER A 335 14.40 8.93 -3.43
CA SER A 335 15.70 9.23 -2.86
C SER A 335 16.18 8.10 -1.97
N SER A 336 17.27 7.45 -2.38
CA SER A 336 17.83 6.32 -1.62
C SER A 336 18.74 6.78 -0.48
N VAL A 337 18.99 5.90 0.49
CA VAL A 337 19.93 6.18 1.61
C VAL A 337 21.35 6.48 1.13
N GLY A 338 21.76 5.94 -0.02
CA GLY A 338 23.08 6.18 -0.62
C GLY A 338 23.28 7.61 -1.14
N GLY A 339 22.23 8.43 -1.12
CA GLY A 339 22.19 9.74 -1.75
C GLY A 339 21.88 9.63 -3.24
N GLY A 340 21.22 10.67 -3.76
CA GLY A 340 20.71 10.70 -5.13
C GLY A 340 19.18 10.75 -5.15
N LEU A 341 18.67 11.46 -6.14
CA LEU A 341 17.26 11.58 -6.44
C LEU A 341 17.05 11.09 -7.87
N GLU A 342 16.24 10.06 -8.03
CA GLU A 342 15.93 9.44 -9.32
C GLU A 342 14.44 9.54 -9.61
N ALA A 343 14.09 9.74 -10.88
CA ALA A 343 12.71 9.61 -11.32
C ALA A 343 12.37 8.12 -11.43
N VAL A 344 11.25 7.73 -10.84
CA VAL A 344 10.63 6.42 -11.05
C VAL A 344 9.83 6.45 -12.35
N VAL A 345 9.05 7.52 -12.52
CA VAL A 345 8.25 7.79 -13.72
C VAL A 345 7.99 9.29 -13.81
N THR A 346 7.97 9.86 -15.00
CA THR A 346 7.50 11.23 -15.22
C THR A 346 6.39 11.30 -16.26
N VAL A 347 5.46 12.23 -16.07
CA VAL A 347 4.38 12.50 -17.02
C VAL A 347 4.99 12.99 -18.33
N HIS A 348 4.45 12.51 -19.46
CA HIS A 348 5.00 12.65 -20.81
C HIS A 348 6.16 11.72 -21.19
N ASP A 349 6.67 10.88 -20.28
CA ASP A 349 7.53 9.77 -20.71
C ASP A 349 6.75 8.84 -21.63
N THR A 350 7.39 8.39 -22.71
CA THR A 350 6.88 7.27 -23.49
C THR A 350 6.82 6.06 -22.59
N VAL A 351 5.65 5.42 -22.54
CA VAL A 351 5.48 4.18 -21.79
C VAL A 351 6.21 3.07 -22.52
N ASP A 352 7.11 2.38 -21.80
CA ASP A 352 7.85 1.23 -22.31
C ASP A 352 6.90 0.13 -22.78
N ASP A 353 7.34 -0.70 -23.73
CA ASP A 353 6.53 -1.75 -24.34
C ASP A 353 5.94 -2.73 -23.30
N ASP A 354 6.69 -3.04 -22.23
CA ASP A 354 6.28 -3.93 -21.14
C ASP A 354 5.34 -3.26 -20.11
N ALA A 355 5.13 -1.94 -20.22
CA ALA A 355 4.32 -1.13 -19.32
C ALA A 355 3.00 -0.64 -19.95
N ARG A 356 2.65 -1.13 -21.15
CA ARG A 356 1.41 -0.82 -21.89
C ARG A 356 0.67 -2.09 -22.34
N PRO A 357 -0.66 -2.03 -22.54
CA PRO A 357 -1.46 -3.22 -22.83
C PRO A 357 -1.30 -3.71 -24.29
N ASP A 358 -0.85 -2.85 -25.20
CA ASP A 358 -0.70 -3.14 -26.61
C ASP A 358 0.38 -2.25 -27.27
N GLU A 359 0.55 -2.38 -28.59
CA GLU A 359 1.62 -1.70 -29.34
C GLU A 359 1.39 -0.18 -29.57
N ARG A 360 0.26 0.38 -29.12
CA ARG A 360 -0.03 1.81 -29.31
C ARG A 360 0.98 2.69 -28.57
N ALA A 361 1.31 3.82 -29.17
CA ALA A 361 2.11 4.83 -28.47
C ALA A 361 1.32 5.31 -27.25
N ALA A 362 2.00 5.38 -26.10
CA ALA A 362 1.37 5.77 -24.86
C ALA A 362 2.28 6.69 -24.06
N SER A 363 1.67 7.57 -23.27
CA SER A 363 2.35 8.48 -22.35
C SER A 363 1.60 8.57 -21.03
N TYR A 364 2.33 8.62 -19.92
CA TYR A 364 1.73 8.91 -18.61
C TYR A 364 1.13 10.32 -18.59
N ARG A 365 -0.01 10.47 -17.92
CA ARG A 365 -0.78 11.71 -17.81
C ARG A 365 -0.87 12.23 -16.38
N ASP A 366 -1.10 11.32 -15.44
CA ASP A 366 -1.27 11.64 -14.04
C ASP A 366 -0.86 10.45 -13.16
N ILE A 367 -0.51 10.72 -11.91
CA ILE A 367 -0.24 9.75 -10.86
C ILE A 367 -1.18 10.07 -9.70
N ASP A 368 -1.97 9.10 -9.26
CA ASP A 368 -2.97 9.31 -8.21
C ASP A 368 -2.45 8.90 -6.83
N GLY A 369 -2.10 7.61 -6.69
CA GLY A 369 -1.61 7.01 -5.46
C GLY A 369 -0.31 6.25 -5.67
N PHE A 370 0.49 6.10 -4.62
CA PHE A 370 1.73 5.32 -4.66
C PHE A 370 2.05 4.66 -3.33
N ALA A 371 2.81 3.57 -3.40
CA ALA A 371 3.38 2.86 -2.26
C ALA A 371 4.82 2.44 -2.56
N ALA A 372 5.64 2.25 -1.53
CA ALA A 372 7.00 1.75 -1.70
C ALA A 372 7.39 0.72 -0.63
N ALA A 373 8.25 -0.21 -1.02
CA ALA A 373 8.74 -1.29 -0.19
C ALA A 373 10.24 -1.17 0.12
N ASN A 374 10.71 -1.90 1.13
CA ASN A 374 12.10 -1.87 1.59
C ASN A 374 13.11 -2.38 0.55
N ALA A 375 12.69 -3.28 -0.35
CA ALA A 375 13.51 -3.73 -1.46
C ALA A 375 13.64 -2.70 -2.60
N GLY A 376 12.95 -1.55 -2.51
CA GLY A 376 12.98 -0.49 -3.51
C GLY A 376 11.90 -0.59 -4.58
N HIS A 377 10.98 -1.55 -4.47
CA HIS A 377 9.78 -1.57 -5.31
C HIS A 377 8.92 -0.35 -5.03
N VAL A 378 8.37 0.22 -6.11
CA VAL A 378 7.43 1.34 -6.03
C VAL A 378 6.24 1.00 -6.90
N ALA A 379 5.06 0.90 -6.30
CA ALA A 379 3.82 0.71 -7.03
C ALA A 379 3.06 2.03 -7.08
N PHE A 380 2.35 2.29 -8.17
CA PHE A 380 1.50 3.48 -8.28
C PHE A 380 0.27 3.22 -9.13
N THR A 381 -0.77 4.02 -8.88
CA THR A 381 -1.92 4.17 -9.76
C THR A 381 -1.85 5.49 -10.50
N GLY A 382 -2.46 5.56 -11.67
CA GLY A 382 -2.45 6.77 -12.48
C GLY A 382 -3.12 6.60 -13.82
N GLU A 383 -3.07 7.67 -14.61
CA GLU A 383 -3.67 7.73 -15.93
C GLU A 383 -2.61 7.65 -17.01
N MET A 384 -2.87 6.83 -18.03
CA MET A 384 -2.09 6.72 -19.25
C MET A 384 -2.95 7.12 -20.44
N ARG A 385 -2.37 7.91 -21.33
CA ARG A 385 -2.99 8.26 -22.60
C ARG A 385 -2.37 7.45 -23.72
N MET A 386 -3.20 6.70 -24.42
CA MET A 386 -2.83 5.95 -25.62
C MET A 386 -3.26 6.71 -26.86
N GLU A 387 -2.42 6.64 -27.89
CA GLU A 387 -2.65 7.25 -29.18
C GLU A 387 -2.91 6.18 -30.25
N SER A 388 -3.96 6.40 -31.04
CA SER A 388 -4.20 5.67 -32.28
C SER A 388 -4.34 6.65 -33.44
N ILE A 389 -3.99 6.21 -34.65
CA ILE A 389 -4.15 7.01 -35.86
C ILE A 389 -5.45 6.58 -36.55
N ALA A 390 -6.40 7.52 -36.66
CA ALA A 390 -7.61 7.34 -37.44
C ALA A 390 -7.50 8.10 -38.77
N GLU A 391 -8.20 7.60 -39.78
CA GLU A 391 -8.25 8.21 -41.11
C GLU A 391 -9.69 8.67 -41.37
N ASP A 392 -9.87 9.93 -41.78
CA ASP A 392 -11.19 10.43 -42.15
C ASP A 392 -11.63 9.94 -43.55
N GLU A 393 -12.86 10.28 -43.96
CA GLU A 393 -13.39 9.87 -45.27
C GLU A 393 -12.61 10.43 -46.48
N PHE A 394 -11.70 11.39 -46.25
CA PHE A 394 -10.86 12.04 -47.26
C PHE A 394 -9.41 11.57 -47.24
N GLY A 395 -9.06 10.64 -46.36
CA GLY A 395 -7.71 10.11 -46.21
C GLY A 395 -6.78 10.97 -45.37
N TYR A 396 -7.32 11.87 -44.55
CA TYR A 396 -6.53 12.66 -43.60
C TYR A 396 -6.38 11.89 -42.30
N GLU A 397 -5.14 11.59 -41.94
CA GLU A 397 -4.79 10.96 -40.67
C GLU A 397 -4.86 11.97 -39.52
N TYR A 398 -5.45 11.56 -38.41
CA TYR A 398 -5.49 12.33 -37.17
C TYR A 398 -5.37 11.43 -35.94
N SER A 399 -4.76 11.96 -34.89
CA SER A 399 -4.60 11.28 -33.60
C SER A 399 -5.93 11.19 -32.85
N VAL A 400 -6.25 10.00 -32.38
CA VAL A 400 -7.33 9.72 -31.44
C VAL A 400 -6.70 9.25 -30.14
N TYR A 401 -7.08 9.91 -29.06
CA TYR A 401 -6.56 9.63 -27.73
C TYR A 401 -7.58 8.88 -26.89
N GLU A 402 -7.09 7.88 -26.17
CA GLU A 402 -7.84 7.11 -25.19
C GLU A 402 -7.12 7.23 -23.84
N GLU A 403 -7.87 7.51 -22.78
CA GLU A 403 -7.35 7.65 -21.42
C GLU A 403 -7.78 6.42 -20.62
N GLN A 404 -6.79 5.74 -20.03
CA GLN A 404 -7.01 4.55 -19.21
C GLN A 404 -6.26 4.68 -17.90
N TYR A 405 -6.88 4.20 -16.82
CA TYR A 405 -6.26 4.12 -15.52
C TYR A 405 -5.56 2.77 -15.37
N GLY A 406 -4.44 2.74 -14.67
CA GLY A 406 -3.72 1.50 -14.42
C GLY A 406 -3.06 1.45 -13.05
N VAL A 407 -2.58 0.25 -12.72
CA VAL A 407 -1.67 -0.04 -11.61
C VAL A 407 -0.35 -0.47 -12.22
N TRP A 408 0.74 0.19 -11.85
CA TRP A 408 2.09 -0.16 -12.31
C TRP A 408 3.00 -0.48 -11.13
N LEU A 409 4.02 -1.29 -11.39
CA LEU A 409 5.08 -1.64 -10.47
C LEU A 409 6.43 -1.33 -11.09
N SER A 410 7.17 -0.43 -10.46
CA SER A 410 8.59 -0.23 -10.72
C SER A 410 9.41 -1.18 -9.85
N THR A 411 10.12 -2.10 -10.49
CA THR A 411 11.01 -3.06 -9.85
C THR A 411 12.48 -2.69 -10.09
N PRO A 412 13.30 -2.56 -9.02
CA PRO A 412 14.72 -2.26 -9.17
C PRO A 412 15.42 -3.24 -10.12
N GLY A 413 16.02 -2.72 -11.18
CA GLY A 413 16.75 -3.49 -12.18
C GLY A 413 15.90 -4.17 -13.26
N ALA A 414 14.59 -4.35 -13.04
CA ALA A 414 13.67 -4.91 -14.03
C ALA A 414 12.86 -3.83 -14.78
N GLY A 415 12.74 -2.63 -14.21
CA GLY A 415 12.00 -1.52 -14.82
C GLY A 415 10.54 -1.51 -14.41
N LEU A 416 9.70 -0.90 -15.24
CA LEU A 416 8.29 -0.66 -14.97
C LEU A 416 7.42 -1.73 -15.66
N THR A 417 6.43 -2.25 -14.95
CA THR A 417 5.50 -3.26 -15.48
C THR A 417 4.06 -2.86 -15.17
N LEU A 418 3.17 -3.07 -16.14
CA LEU A 418 1.73 -2.89 -15.96
C LEU A 418 1.14 -4.12 -15.25
N ILE A 419 0.38 -3.90 -14.17
CA ILE A 419 -0.29 -4.95 -13.39
C ILE A 419 -1.75 -5.10 -13.82
N GLU A 420 -2.51 -4.01 -13.74
CA GLU A 420 -3.94 -4.00 -14.08
C GLU A 420 -4.28 -2.68 -14.76
N MET A 421 -5.28 -2.71 -15.63
CA MET A 421 -5.75 -1.57 -16.39
C MET A 421 -7.28 -1.57 -16.42
N THR A 422 -7.86 -0.39 -16.30
CA THR A 422 -9.31 -0.21 -16.41
C THR A 422 -9.76 -0.42 -17.85
N ASP A 423 -10.77 -1.27 -18.04
CA ASP A 423 -11.49 -1.35 -19.31
C ASP A 423 -12.54 -0.23 -19.34
N ASN A 424 -12.12 0.97 -19.73
CA ASN A 424 -13.02 2.12 -19.83
C ASN A 424 -13.66 2.10 -21.23
N ASP A 425 -14.54 1.14 -21.50
CA ASP A 425 -15.35 1.18 -22.73
C ASP A 425 -16.16 2.48 -22.71
N THR A 426 -16.08 3.23 -23.80
CA THR A 426 -16.52 4.62 -24.00
C THR A 426 -18.00 4.94 -23.69
N GLN A 427 -18.77 3.99 -23.15
CA GLN A 427 -20.11 4.23 -22.62
C GLN A 427 -20.03 4.55 -21.13
N ALA A 428 -20.17 5.85 -20.83
CA ALA A 428 -20.11 6.47 -19.49
C ALA A 428 -21.08 5.93 -18.40
N SER A 429 -21.73 4.78 -18.60
CA SER A 429 -22.54 4.11 -17.58
C SER A 429 -21.78 3.09 -16.74
N ASP A 430 -20.67 2.53 -17.25
CA ASP A 430 -19.89 1.48 -16.59
C ASP A 430 -18.42 1.93 -16.41
N ALA A 431 -18.17 2.82 -15.44
CA ALA A 431 -16.82 3.34 -15.19
C ALA A 431 -16.08 2.44 -14.20
N THR A 432 -14.85 2.06 -14.53
CA THR A 432 -13.93 1.42 -13.57
C THR A 432 -12.99 2.47 -13.00
N TYR A 433 -12.86 2.51 -11.68
CA TYR A 433 -11.96 3.42 -10.96
C TYR A 433 -11.04 2.64 -10.04
N LEU A 434 -9.73 2.81 -10.21
CA LEU A 434 -8.72 2.25 -9.34
C LEU A 434 -8.56 3.16 -8.12
N ASP A 435 -8.62 2.57 -6.93
CA ASP A 435 -8.39 3.32 -5.71
C ASP A 435 -6.93 3.79 -5.62
N PRO A 436 -6.65 5.03 -5.22
CA PRO A 436 -5.28 5.46 -4.94
C PRO A 436 -4.64 4.70 -3.77
N ASP A 437 -5.42 4.04 -2.90
CA ASP A 437 -4.87 3.20 -1.86
C ASP A 437 -4.37 1.86 -2.44
N LEU A 438 -3.06 1.66 -2.38
CA LEU A 438 -2.38 0.40 -2.70
C LEU A 438 -1.23 0.13 -1.73
N ARG A 439 -0.77 -1.13 -1.64
CA ARG A 439 0.47 -1.49 -0.92
C ARG A 439 1.34 -2.33 -1.82
N VAL A 440 2.65 -2.21 -1.61
CA VAL A 440 3.66 -3.07 -2.23
C VAL A 440 4.57 -3.61 -1.15
N ASN A 441 4.94 -4.89 -1.25
CA ASN A 441 5.87 -5.51 -0.31
C ASN A 441 7.27 -5.69 -0.92
N SER A 442 8.20 -6.17 -0.11
CA SER A 442 9.60 -6.34 -0.53
C SER A 442 9.80 -7.45 -1.57
N ALA A 443 8.79 -8.28 -1.82
CA ALA A 443 8.78 -9.27 -2.89
C ALA A 443 8.18 -8.73 -4.20
N GLY A 444 7.79 -7.45 -4.27
CA GLY A 444 7.16 -6.85 -5.45
C GLY A 444 5.69 -7.22 -5.62
N GLN A 445 5.06 -7.79 -4.61
CA GLN A 445 3.62 -8.06 -4.64
C GLN A 445 2.86 -6.78 -4.34
N VAL A 446 1.78 -6.54 -5.06
CA VAL A 446 0.96 -5.35 -4.94
C VAL A 446 -0.46 -5.77 -4.58
N VAL A 447 -1.06 -5.11 -3.59
CA VAL A 447 -2.51 -5.21 -3.31
C VAL A 447 -3.16 -3.85 -3.57
N PHE A 448 -4.32 -3.87 -4.21
CA PHE A 448 -5.07 -2.67 -4.58
C PHE A 448 -6.56 -2.98 -4.67
N ARG A 449 -7.38 -1.94 -4.71
CA ARG A 449 -8.84 -2.04 -4.80
C ARG A 449 -9.34 -1.42 -6.11
N SER A 450 -10.17 -2.16 -6.83
CA SER A 450 -10.87 -1.69 -8.02
C SER A 450 -12.34 -1.43 -7.68
N ASN A 451 -12.90 -0.31 -8.15
CA ASN A 451 -14.31 0.03 -8.03
C ASN A 451 -14.95 0.01 -9.41
N TYR A 452 -16.00 -0.78 -9.59
CA TYR A 452 -16.77 -0.85 -10.82
C TYR A 452 -18.14 -0.21 -10.57
N TYR A 453 -18.43 0.88 -11.28
CA TYR A 453 -19.69 1.61 -11.16
C TYR A 453 -20.63 1.21 -12.29
N GLY A 454 -21.66 0.42 -11.99
CA GLY A 454 -22.75 0.09 -12.93
C GLY A 454 -24.13 0.28 -12.28
N GLU A 455 -25.06 -0.64 -12.51
CA GLU A 455 -26.35 -0.65 -11.78
C GLU A 455 -26.14 -0.82 -10.26
N GLU A 456 -25.08 -1.52 -9.86
CA GLU A 456 -24.58 -1.62 -8.49
C GLU A 456 -23.09 -1.25 -8.46
N THR A 457 -22.60 -0.75 -7.33
CA THR A 457 -21.16 -0.50 -7.15
C THR A 457 -20.51 -1.78 -6.65
N LEU A 458 -19.66 -2.38 -7.47
CA LEU A 458 -18.86 -3.55 -7.11
C LEU A 458 -17.46 -3.08 -6.68
N ARG A 459 -16.99 -3.52 -5.52
CA ARG A 459 -15.60 -3.34 -5.10
C ARG A 459 -14.89 -4.67 -5.09
N VAL A 460 -13.71 -4.70 -5.68
CA VAL A 460 -12.89 -5.91 -5.82
C VAL A 460 -11.53 -5.64 -5.20
N LEU A 461 -11.10 -6.52 -4.29
CA LEU A 461 -9.75 -6.52 -3.76
C LEU A 461 -8.90 -7.48 -4.56
N THR A 462 -7.81 -6.96 -5.12
CA THR A 462 -6.91 -7.71 -5.98
C THR A 462 -5.49 -7.65 -5.44
N ALA A 463 -4.74 -8.74 -5.55
CA ALA A 463 -3.32 -8.75 -5.22
C ALA A 463 -2.51 -9.56 -6.25
N THR A 464 -1.22 -9.26 -6.37
CA THR A 464 -0.32 -10.04 -7.24
C THR A 464 0.40 -11.15 -6.46
N GLY A 465 0.43 -12.33 -7.06
CA GLY A 465 1.32 -13.43 -6.69
C GLY A 465 2.79 -13.07 -6.96
N ARG A 466 3.71 -13.88 -6.44
CA ARG A 466 5.16 -13.65 -6.63
C ARG A 466 5.63 -13.87 -8.08
N ASP A 467 4.87 -14.63 -8.86
CA ASP A 467 5.05 -14.83 -10.30
C ASP A 467 4.38 -13.74 -11.15
N GLY A 468 3.77 -12.75 -10.51
CA GLY A 468 2.99 -11.70 -11.17
C GLY A 468 1.55 -12.10 -11.50
N GLU A 469 1.08 -13.29 -11.11
CA GLU A 469 -0.33 -13.68 -11.28
C GLU A 469 -1.23 -12.68 -10.54
N VAL A 470 -2.21 -12.11 -11.23
CA VAL A 470 -3.21 -11.23 -10.61
C VAL A 470 -4.31 -12.11 -10.00
N VAL A 471 -4.50 -12.01 -8.68
CA VAL A 471 -5.43 -12.82 -7.90
C VAL A 471 -6.48 -11.93 -7.24
N GLN A 472 -7.75 -12.20 -7.53
CA GLN A 472 -8.86 -11.61 -6.80
C GLN A 472 -9.00 -12.27 -5.42
N LEU A 473 -8.98 -11.46 -4.36
CA LEU A 473 -9.04 -11.91 -2.98
C LEU A 473 -10.47 -11.95 -2.43
N LEU A 474 -11.24 -10.88 -2.68
CA LEU A 474 -12.60 -10.71 -2.16
C LEU A 474 -13.33 -9.64 -2.96
N GLU A 475 -14.64 -9.79 -3.16
CA GLU A 475 -15.51 -8.77 -3.75
C GLU A 475 -16.77 -8.48 -2.90
N THR A 476 -17.36 -7.30 -3.09
CA THR A 476 -18.69 -7.02 -2.55
C THR A 476 -19.73 -7.92 -3.20
N GLY A 477 -20.62 -8.50 -2.40
CA GLY A 477 -21.56 -9.54 -2.82
C GLY A 477 -21.09 -10.96 -2.47
N ASP A 478 -19.79 -11.15 -2.18
CA ASP A 478 -19.30 -12.45 -1.71
C ASP A 478 -19.97 -12.84 -0.38
N THR A 479 -20.31 -14.11 -0.25
CA THR A 479 -20.81 -14.69 1.00
C THR A 479 -19.82 -15.72 1.53
N PHE A 480 -19.35 -15.55 2.76
CA PHE A 480 -18.51 -16.56 3.40
C PHE A 480 -18.84 -16.74 4.88
N ASP A 481 -18.39 -17.86 5.45
CA ASP A 481 -18.59 -18.21 6.85
C ASP A 481 -17.65 -17.40 7.72
N VAL A 482 -18.21 -16.49 8.51
CA VAL A 482 -17.44 -15.69 9.48
C VAL A 482 -17.25 -16.42 10.80
N SER A 483 -17.76 -17.65 10.92
CA SER A 483 -17.59 -18.49 12.10
C SER A 483 -16.56 -19.60 11.89
N ASP A 484 -15.90 -19.91 12.99
CA ASP A 484 -14.97 -21.03 13.17
C ASP A 484 -15.66 -22.29 13.74
N ASN A 485 -16.98 -22.25 13.88
CA ASN A 485 -17.73 -23.27 14.60
C ASN A 485 -18.57 -24.16 13.65
N THR A 486 -19.19 -25.21 14.19
CA THR A 486 -19.92 -26.19 13.37
C THR A 486 -21.23 -25.67 12.76
N THR A 487 -21.68 -24.46 13.13
CA THR A 487 -22.88 -23.80 12.61
C THR A 487 -22.46 -22.58 11.81
N PRO A 488 -22.52 -22.63 10.46
CA PRO A 488 -22.06 -21.54 9.64
C PRO A 488 -22.77 -20.22 9.96
N ASP A 489 -21.99 -19.15 10.13
CA ASP A 489 -22.44 -17.76 10.17
C ASP A 489 -22.08 -17.14 8.82
N LEU A 490 -22.94 -17.37 7.83
CA LEU A 490 -22.74 -16.85 6.48
C LEU A 490 -23.15 -15.38 6.44
N ARG A 491 -22.25 -14.53 5.97
CA ARG A 491 -22.51 -13.08 5.80
C ARG A 491 -22.06 -12.59 4.43
N THR A 492 -22.79 -11.62 3.91
CA THR A 492 -22.61 -11.04 2.58
C THR A 492 -21.80 -9.76 2.67
N VAL A 493 -20.68 -9.67 1.94
CA VAL A 493 -19.78 -8.52 1.97
C VAL A 493 -20.47 -7.31 1.31
N SER A 494 -20.71 -6.26 2.08
CA SER A 494 -21.30 -5.00 1.62
C SER A 494 -20.25 -3.93 1.30
N ASP A 495 -19.09 -4.00 1.95
CA ASP A 495 -17.94 -3.15 1.68
C ASP A 495 -16.65 -3.86 2.10
N LEU A 496 -15.52 -3.44 1.55
CA LEU A 496 -14.23 -4.01 1.87
C LEU A 496 -13.07 -3.03 1.66
N SER A 497 -12.03 -3.19 2.46
CA SER A 497 -10.74 -2.52 2.33
C SER A 497 -9.62 -3.46 2.77
N PHE A 498 -8.38 -3.14 2.42
CA PHE A 498 -7.21 -3.79 3.01
C PHE A 498 -6.57 -2.84 4.02
N ALA A 499 -6.01 -3.39 5.09
CA ALA A 499 -5.32 -2.66 6.13
C ALA A 499 -3.80 -2.75 5.96
N ASP A 500 -3.30 -3.91 5.50
CA ASP A 500 -1.87 -4.18 5.41
C ASP A 500 -1.54 -5.30 4.40
N LEU A 501 -0.31 -5.29 3.90
CA LEU A 501 0.30 -6.35 3.11
C LEU A 501 1.68 -6.61 3.68
N ASP A 502 1.90 -7.82 4.20
CA ASP A 502 3.23 -8.20 4.62
C ASP A 502 4.05 -8.78 3.47
N ASP A 503 5.33 -8.89 3.73
CA ASP A 503 6.27 -9.41 2.76
C ASP A 503 6.24 -10.94 2.57
N ALA A 504 5.47 -11.67 3.39
CA ALA A 504 5.19 -13.08 3.10
C ALA A 504 4.16 -13.19 1.96
N GLY A 505 3.41 -12.12 1.68
CA GLY A 505 2.31 -12.08 0.72
C GLY A 505 0.94 -12.23 1.39
N ARG A 506 0.84 -11.99 2.70
CA ARG A 506 -0.43 -12.04 3.42
C ARG A 506 -1.09 -10.67 3.37
N VAL A 507 -2.38 -10.65 3.10
CA VAL A 507 -3.17 -9.41 3.04
C VAL A 507 -4.13 -9.38 4.22
N LEU A 508 -4.08 -8.29 5.00
CA LEU A 508 -5.04 -8.01 6.05
C LEU A 508 -6.21 -7.23 5.47
N ILE A 509 -7.40 -7.79 5.59
CA ILE A 509 -8.64 -7.28 4.99
C ILE A 509 -9.60 -6.89 6.11
N GLN A 510 -10.22 -5.73 5.97
CA GLN A 510 -11.39 -5.34 6.73
C GLN A 510 -12.62 -5.44 5.82
N ALA A 511 -13.59 -6.25 6.22
CA ALA A 511 -14.84 -6.43 5.48
C ALA A 511 -16.03 -5.99 6.31
N TRP A 512 -17.03 -5.38 5.68
CA TRP A 512 -18.33 -5.03 6.26
C TRP A 512 -19.41 -5.88 5.61
N PHE A 513 -20.49 -6.13 6.34
CA PHE A 513 -21.54 -7.06 5.89
C PHE A 513 -22.92 -6.41 5.76
N GLU A 514 -23.75 -6.92 4.85
CA GLU A 514 -25.14 -6.48 4.67
C GLU A 514 -26.00 -6.77 5.90
N GLU A 515 -25.75 -7.91 6.55
CA GLU A 515 -26.40 -8.33 7.79
C GLU A 515 -25.95 -7.49 9.00
N GLY A 516 -24.93 -6.65 8.81
CA GLY A 516 -24.34 -5.78 9.81
C GLY A 516 -23.07 -6.33 10.45
N GLY A 517 -22.26 -5.41 10.97
CA GLY A 517 -20.96 -5.69 11.56
C GLY A 517 -19.82 -5.67 10.55
N SER A 518 -18.62 -6.02 11.03
CA SER A 518 -17.40 -6.12 10.23
C SER A 518 -16.50 -7.26 10.73
N ALA A 519 -15.61 -7.73 9.88
CA ALA A 519 -14.61 -8.73 10.20
C ALA A 519 -13.20 -8.26 9.84
N LEU A 520 -12.23 -8.77 10.58
CA LEU A 520 -10.82 -8.71 10.25
C LEU A 520 -10.39 -10.08 9.72
N ILE A 521 -9.88 -10.11 8.49
CA ILE A 521 -9.62 -11.32 7.72
C ILE A 521 -8.18 -11.27 7.22
N VAL A 522 -7.48 -12.40 7.24
CA VAL A 522 -6.17 -12.54 6.59
C VAL A 522 -6.35 -13.41 5.36
N SER A 523 -5.88 -12.93 4.21
CA SER A 523 -5.73 -13.76 3.02
C SER A 523 -4.29 -14.23 2.89
N ASP A 524 -4.11 -15.54 2.78
CA ASP A 524 -2.83 -16.19 2.47
C ASP A 524 -2.73 -16.50 0.96
N ALA A 525 -3.66 -16.01 0.11
CA ALA A 525 -3.81 -16.40 -1.30
C ALA A 525 -2.56 -16.14 -2.14
N VAL A 526 -1.94 -14.97 -1.93
CA VAL A 526 -0.72 -14.55 -2.64
C VAL A 526 0.54 -14.80 -1.81
N ALA A 527 0.41 -15.34 -0.60
CA ALA A 527 1.54 -15.84 0.18
C ALA A 527 2.10 -17.17 -0.35
N ALA A 528 1.43 -17.75 -1.36
CA ALA A 528 1.92 -18.91 -2.07
C ALA A 528 3.31 -18.61 -2.66
N PRO A 529 4.34 -19.40 -2.33
CA PRO A 529 5.68 -19.22 -2.84
C PRO A 529 5.72 -19.13 -4.37
N SER A 530 6.53 -18.17 -4.85
CA SER A 530 7.18 -18.21 -6.17
C SER A 530 7.71 -19.63 -6.32
N ILE A 531 7.21 -20.34 -7.33
CA ILE A 531 7.65 -21.65 -7.82
C ILE A 531 8.40 -22.44 -6.73
N PHE A 532 7.62 -23.08 -5.87
CA PHE A 532 8.05 -23.76 -4.64
C PHE A 532 9.46 -24.38 -4.67
N GLY A 533 10.44 -23.70 -4.06
CA GLY A 533 11.84 -24.16 -4.02
C GLY A 533 12.78 -23.40 -4.94
N ASP A 534 12.28 -22.42 -5.69
CA ASP A 534 13.09 -21.42 -6.39
C ASP A 534 13.69 -20.43 -5.38
N TYR A 535 14.90 -20.72 -4.92
CA TYR A 535 15.64 -19.92 -3.94
C TYR A 535 16.55 -18.89 -4.60
N ASN A 536 16.82 -19.03 -5.91
CA ASN A 536 17.64 -18.08 -6.65
C ASN A 536 16.80 -17.01 -7.39
N GLY A 537 15.47 -17.16 -7.43
CA GLY A 537 14.51 -16.26 -8.04
C GLY A 537 14.51 -16.29 -9.56
N ASP A 538 14.96 -17.38 -10.18
CA ASP A 538 15.07 -17.51 -11.64
C ASP A 538 13.83 -18.13 -12.31
N GLY A 539 12.80 -18.42 -11.51
CA GLY A 539 11.55 -19.00 -11.95
C GLY A 539 11.61 -20.50 -12.18
N GLN A 540 12.64 -21.20 -11.73
CA GLN A 540 12.74 -22.66 -11.78
C GLN A 540 13.08 -23.24 -10.42
N THR A 541 12.59 -24.47 -10.14
CA THR A 541 13.05 -25.25 -8.99
C THR A 541 14.04 -26.30 -9.46
N ASP A 542 15.33 -25.99 -9.39
CA ASP A 542 16.41 -26.83 -9.87
C ASP A 542 17.59 -26.95 -8.89
N ALA A 543 18.73 -27.43 -9.40
CA ALA A 543 19.93 -27.63 -8.58
C ALA A 543 20.64 -26.31 -8.20
N ALA A 544 20.37 -25.20 -8.88
CA ALA A 544 20.91 -23.89 -8.55
C ALA A 544 20.29 -23.34 -7.24
N ASP A 545 19.04 -23.67 -6.96
CA ASP A 545 18.38 -23.32 -5.69
C ASP A 545 19.01 -24.02 -4.49
N TYR A 546 19.38 -25.29 -4.68
CA TYR A 546 20.12 -26.04 -3.66
C TYR A 546 21.44 -25.35 -3.31
N ALA A 547 22.12 -24.73 -4.28
CA ALA A 547 23.32 -23.97 -4.02
C ALA A 547 23.04 -22.70 -3.20
N VAL A 548 21.92 -22.02 -3.44
CA VAL A 548 21.48 -20.89 -2.60
C VAL A 548 21.21 -21.34 -1.18
N TRP A 549 20.40 -22.40 -0.98
CA TRP A 549 20.15 -22.98 0.34
C TRP A 549 21.44 -23.37 1.05
N GLN A 550 22.34 -24.08 0.37
CA GLN A 550 23.58 -24.54 0.96
C GLN A 550 24.48 -23.37 1.38
N SER A 551 24.51 -22.29 0.58
CA SER A 551 25.31 -21.09 0.88
C SER A 551 24.73 -20.23 1.99
N THR A 552 23.44 -20.36 2.27
CA THR A 552 22.69 -19.55 3.25
C THR A 552 22.24 -20.35 4.48
N TYR A 553 22.58 -21.63 4.56
CA TYR A 553 22.22 -22.52 5.67
C TYR A 553 22.64 -21.97 7.05
N GLY A 554 21.68 -21.94 7.96
CA GLY A 554 21.81 -21.40 9.31
C GLY A 554 21.60 -19.89 9.42
N ALA A 555 21.31 -19.20 8.31
CA ALA A 555 20.97 -17.78 8.35
C ALA A 555 19.55 -17.57 8.92
N THR A 556 19.43 -16.59 9.81
CA THR A 556 18.13 -15.99 10.14
C THR A 556 17.86 -14.93 9.10
N VAL A 557 16.72 -15.05 8.43
CA VAL A 557 16.30 -14.18 7.33
C VAL A 557 14.91 -13.62 7.62
N ARG A 558 14.49 -12.65 6.82
CA ARG A 558 13.08 -12.30 6.73
C ARG A 558 12.32 -13.57 6.32
N VAL A 559 11.19 -13.89 6.94
CA VAL A 559 10.32 -15.00 6.52
C VAL A 559 10.10 -14.96 5.01
N GLY A 560 10.47 -16.05 4.34
CA GLY A 560 10.36 -16.20 2.89
C GLY A 560 11.38 -15.45 2.04
N ASP A 561 12.43 -14.88 2.65
CA ASP A 561 13.62 -14.38 1.94
C ASP A 561 14.65 -15.50 1.74
N GLY A 562 15.38 -15.42 0.63
CA GLY A 562 16.43 -16.38 0.31
C GLY A 562 15.89 -17.80 0.27
N ALA A 563 16.58 -18.72 0.95
CA ALA A 563 16.22 -20.14 0.97
C ALA A 563 15.30 -20.55 2.13
N ASP A 564 14.52 -19.64 2.71
CA ASP A 564 13.52 -19.95 3.74
C ASP A 564 12.19 -20.40 3.10
N GLY A 565 12.21 -21.58 2.48
CA GLY A 565 11.03 -22.13 1.79
C GLY A 565 9.91 -22.61 2.72
N ASN A 566 10.21 -22.88 3.99
CA ASN A 566 9.20 -23.30 4.98
C ASN A 566 8.64 -22.12 5.80
N LEU A 567 9.11 -20.89 5.51
CA LEU A 567 8.59 -19.63 6.04
C LEU A 567 8.69 -19.50 7.56
N ASN A 568 9.76 -20.02 8.16
CA ASN A 568 9.98 -19.96 9.61
C ASN A 568 11.00 -18.88 10.03
N GLY A 569 11.56 -18.15 9.06
CA GLY A 569 12.56 -17.09 9.28
C GLY A 569 13.97 -17.62 9.51
N VAL A 570 14.23 -18.92 9.31
CA VAL A 570 15.51 -19.57 9.50
C VAL A 570 15.76 -20.59 8.39
N ILE A 571 16.83 -20.37 7.62
CA ILE A 571 17.23 -21.29 6.55
C ILE A 571 17.86 -22.53 7.18
N ASP A 572 17.12 -23.63 7.27
CA ASP A 572 17.55 -24.85 7.93
C ASP A 572 17.20 -26.13 7.16
N ALA A 573 17.18 -27.28 7.85
CA ALA A 573 16.90 -28.57 7.23
C ALA A 573 15.43 -28.73 6.82
N GLY A 574 14.52 -27.95 7.42
CA GLY A 574 13.12 -27.84 7.04
C GLY A 574 12.98 -27.26 5.63
N ASP A 575 13.79 -26.25 5.29
CA ASP A 575 13.81 -25.67 3.94
C ASP A 575 14.37 -26.62 2.91
N TYR A 576 15.42 -27.35 3.25
CA TYR A 576 15.92 -28.39 2.37
C TYR A 576 14.88 -29.49 2.11
N ALA A 577 14.17 -29.93 3.15
CA ALA A 577 13.08 -30.89 2.99
C ALA A 577 11.99 -30.32 2.08
N TYR A 578 11.68 -29.04 2.24
CA TYR A 578 10.73 -28.31 1.41
C TYR A 578 11.17 -28.28 -0.06
N TRP A 579 12.37 -27.78 -0.36
CA TRP A 579 12.95 -27.78 -1.71
C TRP A 579 12.98 -29.17 -2.33
N ARG A 580 13.47 -30.18 -1.60
CA ARG A 580 13.62 -31.56 -2.09
C ARG A 580 12.29 -32.16 -2.53
N ASP A 581 11.25 -31.97 -1.72
CA ASP A 581 9.93 -32.56 -2.00
C ASP A 581 9.30 -31.91 -3.25
N ARG A 582 9.68 -30.67 -3.56
CA ARG A 582 9.19 -29.91 -4.72
C ARG A 582 10.03 -30.11 -5.97
N PHE A 583 11.35 -30.21 -5.84
CA PHE A 583 12.26 -30.64 -6.90
C PHE A 583 11.84 -32.02 -7.47
N ALA A 584 11.39 -32.93 -6.59
CA ALA A 584 10.85 -34.22 -7.01
C ALA A 584 9.52 -34.12 -7.77
N ALA A 585 8.66 -33.15 -7.41
CA ALA A 585 7.39 -32.89 -8.09
C ALA A 585 7.59 -32.21 -9.46
N ALA A 586 8.50 -31.24 -9.56
CA ALA A 586 8.89 -30.59 -10.82
C ALA A 586 9.46 -31.60 -11.84
N GLY A 587 10.24 -32.58 -11.36
CA GLY A 587 10.70 -33.71 -12.16
C GLY A 587 9.60 -34.66 -12.65
N ALA A 588 8.42 -34.65 -12.02
CA ALA A 588 7.27 -35.46 -12.44
C ALA A 588 6.44 -34.79 -13.54
N GLU A 589 6.36 -33.46 -13.58
CA GLU A 589 5.66 -32.70 -14.63
C GLU A 589 6.44 -32.64 -15.95
N GLY A 590 7.77 -32.71 -15.89
CA GLY A 590 8.64 -32.86 -17.07
C GLY A 590 8.46 -34.16 -17.86
N LEU A 591 7.67 -35.11 -17.36
CA LEU A 591 7.34 -36.37 -18.06
C LEU A 591 5.97 -36.35 -18.76
N ALA A 592 5.21 -35.25 -18.68
CA ALA A 592 3.93 -35.12 -19.37
C ALA A 592 4.04 -34.66 -20.84
N LEU A 593 5.22 -34.20 -21.29
CA LEU A 593 5.49 -33.78 -22.66
C LEU A 593 6.42 -34.75 -23.42
N ALA A 594 6.03 -36.01 -23.52
CA ALA A 594 6.51 -36.93 -24.56
C ALA A 594 5.67 -38.22 -24.61
N ALA A 595 4.38 -38.11 -24.91
CA ALA A 595 3.68 -39.22 -25.55
C ALA A 595 3.84 -39.04 -27.06
N PRO A 596 4.65 -39.84 -27.77
CA PRO A 596 4.61 -39.85 -29.23
C PRO A 596 3.20 -40.28 -29.62
N GLU A 597 2.47 -39.43 -30.35
CA GLU A 597 1.20 -39.85 -30.94
C GLU A 597 1.43 -41.14 -31.75
N PRO A 598 0.55 -42.16 -31.61
CA PRO A 598 0.75 -43.40 -32.32
C PRO A 598 0.70 -43.14 -33.83
N ALA A 599 1.74 -43.61 -34.53
CA ALA A 599 1.91 -43.57 -35.98
C ALA A 599 0.81 -44.30 -36.81
N ALA A 600 -0.39 -44.46 -36.26
CA ALA A 600 -1.54 -45.11 -36.88
C ALA A 600 -2.13 -44.30 -38.05
N ILE A 601 -2.11 -42.96 -37.99
CA ILE A 601 -2.63 -42.11 -39.08
C ILE A 601 -1.66 -42.10 -40.29
N GLY A 602 -0.35 -42.08 -40.04
CA GLY A 602 0.67 -42.18 -41.10
C GLY A 602 0.67 -43.53 -41.83
N LEU A 603 0.44 -44.63 -41.11
CA LEU A 603 0.31 -45.97 -41.70
C LEU A 603 -1.01 -46.17 -42.48
N LEU A 604 -2.10 -45.51 -42.08
CA LEU A 604 -3.37 -45.53 -42.83
C LEU A 604 -3.28 -44.75 -44.15
N CYS A 605 -2.57 -43.61 -44.18
CA CYS A 605 -2.35 -42.85 -45.42
C CYS A 605 -1.40 -43.57 -46.39
N ALA A 606 -0.36 -44.27 -45.89
CA ALA A 606 0.54 -45.06 -46.73
C ALA A 606 -0.15 -46.31 -47.32
N ALA A 607 -1.05 -46.95 -46.59
CA ALA A 607 -1.83 -48.10 -47.09
C ALA A 607 -2.87 -47.68 -48.16
N ALA A 608 -3.47 -46.50 -48.05
CA ALA A 608 -4.39 -45.97 -49.05
C ALA A 608 -3.68 -45.58 -50.38
N GLY A 609 -2.43 -45.08 -50.30
CA GLY A 609 -1.63 -44.73 -51.47
C GLY A 609 -1.20 -45.93 -52.32
N ILE A 610 -0.86 -47.06 -51.71
CA ILE A 610 -0.43 -48.28 -52.43
C ILE A 610 -1.62 -48.98 -53.11
N GLY A 611 -2.82 -48.90 -52.53
CA GLY A 611 -4.05 -49.47 -53.11
C GLY A 611 -4.55 -48.75 -54.37
N LEU A 612 -4.28 -47.45 -54.52
CA LEU A 612 -4.67 -46.66 -55.69
C LEU A 612 -3.68 -46.74 -56.85
N TRP A 613 -2.41 -47.09 -56.60
CA TRP A 613 -1.41 -47.29 -57.66
C TRP A 613 -1.51 -48.69 -58.31
N GLY A 614 -2.05 -49.69 -57.59
CA GLY A 614 -2.26 -51.05 -58.11
C GLY A 614 -3.44 -51.23 -59.08
N ARG A 615 -4.38 -50.26 -59.15
CA ARG A 615 -5.57 -50.35 -60.02
C ARG A 615 -5.42 -49.63 -61.38
N GLY A 616 -4.29 -48.97 -61.64
CA GLY A 616 -4.04 -48.21 -62.88
C GLY A 616 -3.33 -48.94 -64.02
N ARG A 617 -2.99 -50.23 -63.89
CA ARG A 617 -2.23 -51.00 -64.91
C ARG A 617 -2.99 -52.11 -65.65
N ALA A 618 -4.31 -52.18 -65.53
CA ALA A 618 -5.14 -53.14 -66.27
C ALA A 618 -6.16 -52.46 -67.18
N PHE A 619 -5.71 -51.61 -68.12
CA PHE A 619 -6.50 -51.21 -69.29
C PHE A 619 -5.59 -50.59 -70.38
N ARG A 620 -4.78 -51.42 -71.05
CA ARG A 620 -4.29 -51.19 -72.43
C ARG A 620 -3.93 -52.56 -73.02
N GLY A 621 -4.89 -53.11 -73.75
CA GLY A 621 -4.83 -54.30 -74.59
C GLY A 621 -6.09 -54.29 -75.45
#